data_AF-A0A429JM50-F1
#
_entry.id   AF-A0A429JM50-F1
#
_cell.length_a   1.000
_cell.length_b   1.000
_cell.length_c   1.000
_cell.angle_alpha   90.00
_cell.angle_beta   90.00
_cell.angle_gamma   90.00
#
_symmetry.space_group_name_H-M   'P 1'
#
loop_
_entity.id
_entity.type
_entity.pdbx_description
1 polymer ?
#
loop_
_entity_poly.entity_id
_entity_poly.type
_entity_poly.pdbx_seq_one_letter_code
_entity_poly.pdbx_strand_id
1 'polypeptide(L)'
;MICCRIPVRRQTIHPGSPAPATPRTRRRVALGLCAALGLTCAGTVLAVRAFAHGGYLASGDPLTGSYAEKAADGDAAADALLSGPYTERPAPPRAITRMTAGQETAVRGKPAEPPVSQPLQAAPTAVSAPIGPLFSPGNDGDADHHCTASVVHSATRDLVVTAAHCVYDGGFRTNLVFAPGYHDGVVPYGVWVPSRIVVDPRWADRRDEDHDVAFLRVRRPRGSGPAGQRVEDLTGAERIRFSPPGGLPTRTVGYPDDRETPVSCRNTTTAGSGQLRFDCAGFPNGTSGGPMLTAVDPDTGLGTVTGVIGGLDEGGDDETSYSSWFGPDIAALYRRATTDGA
;
A
#
# COMPACT_ATOMS: atom_id res chain seq x y z
N MET A 1 -8.02 -10.32 -29.20
CA MET A 1 -7.96 -11.61 -29.92
C MET A 1 -6.64 -12.29 -29.56
N ILE A 2 -6.70 -13.48 -28.96
CA ILE A 2 -5.83 -14.66 -29.16
C ILE A 2 -6.00 -15.56 -27.92
N CYS A 3 -6.63 -16.71 -28.16
CA CYS A 3 -6.93 -17.76 -27.20
C CYS A 3 -5.67 -18.54 -26.81
N CYS A 4 -5.53 -18.85 -25.52
CA CYS A 4 -4.58 -19.85 -25.04
C CYS A 4 -5.30 -21.21 -24.91
N ARG A 5 -4.93 -22.18 -25.76
CA ARG A 5 -5.44 -23.57 -25.76
C ARG A 5 -4.51 -24.47 -24.94
N ILE A 6 -5.09 -25.22 -24.00
CA ILE A 6 -4.46 -26.30 -23.22
C ILE A 6 -4.37 -27.58 -24.08
N PRO A 7 -3.27 -28.35 -24.07
CA PRO A 7 -3.23 -29.66 -24.70
C PRO A 7 -3.61 -30.80 -23.72
N VAL A 8 -4.52 -31.66 -24.17
CA VAL A 8 -4.97 -32.89 -23.50
C VAL A 8 -3.97 -34.02 -23.75
N ARG A 9 -3.45 -34.67 -22.69
CA ARG A 9 -2.67 -35.92 -22.81
C ARG A 9 -3.61 -37.13 -22.91
N ARG A 10 -3.47 -37.91 -23.98
CA ARG A 10 -4.05 -39.25 -24.16
C ARG A 10 -3.29 -40.28 -23.33
N GLN A 11 -3.99 -41.09 -22.54
CA GLN A 11 -3.47 -42.33 -21.96
C GLN A 11 -3.80 -43.51 -22.89
N THR A 12 -2.80 -44.30 -23.23
CA THR A 12 -2.92 -45.56 -23.97
C THR A 12 -3.06 -46.74 -23.01
N ILE A 13 -4.00 -47.63 -23.34
CA ILE A 13 -4.34 -48.88 -22.64
C ILE A 13 -3.50 -50.02 -23.22
N HIS A 14 -3.00 -50.93 -22.38
CA HIS A 14 -2.62 -52.29 -22.78
C HIS A 14 -3.23 -53.34 -21.81
N PRO A 15 -3.77 -54.48 -22.32
CA PRO A 15 -4.44 -55.51 -21.52
C PRO A 15 -3.57 -56.74 -21.24
N GLY A 16 -3.92 -57.51 -20.20
CA GLY A 16 -3.39 -58.87 -19.97
C GLY A 16 -3.75 -59.46 -18.59
N SER A 17 -4.85 -60.22 -18.54
CA SER A 17 -5.37 -61.04 -17.41
C SER A 17 -4.52 -62.31 -17.14
N PRO A 18 -4.88 -63.31 -16.27
CA PRO A 18 -6.05 -63.48 -15.38
C PRO A 18 -5.77 -64.04 -13.95
N ALA A 19 -6.86 -64.16 -13.17
CA ALA A 19 -6.97 -64.70 -11.80
C ALA A 19 -6.89 -66.24 -11.71
N PRO A 20 -6.95 -66.80 -10.48
CA PRO A 20 -8.17 -67.56 -10.14
C PRO A 20 -8.68 -67.49 -8.67
N ALA A 21 -10.01 -67.40 -8.57
CA ALA A 21 -10.98 -68.14 -7.75
C ALA A 21 -10.73 -68.54 -6.24
N THR A 22 -11.51 -67.89 -5.35
CA THR A 22 -12.50 -68.39 -4.32
C THR A 22 -12.19 -69.63 -3.45
N PRO A 23 -12.61 -69.70 -2.15
CA PRO A 23 -14.03 -69.73 -1.78
C PRO A 23 -14.50 -69.11 -0.44
N ARG A 24 -15.83 -69.05 -0.37
CA ARG A 24 -16.76 -68.55 0.66
C ARG A 24 -16.71 -69.34 1.98
N THR A 25 -17.03 -68.66 3.07
CA THR A 25 -17.76 -69.28 4.20
C THR A 25 -18.73 -68.30 4.85
N ARG A 26 -19.86 -68.86 5.28
CA ARG A 26 -21.12 -68.22 5.70
C ARG A 26 -21.17 -67.98 7.21
N ARG A 27 -21.96 -66.94 7.59
CA ARG A 27 -22.88 -66.80 8.74
C ARG A 27 -22.32 -67.05 10.16
N ARG A 28 -22.58 -66.09 11.07
CA ARG A 28 -23.63 -66.20 12.11
C ARG A 28 -23.76 -64.89 12.89
N VAL A 29 -25.02 -64.51 13.12
CA VAL A 29 -25.47 -63.48 14.06
C VAL A 29 -25.23 -64.00 15.48
N ALA A 30 -24.70 -63.14 16.36
CA ALA A 30 -24.79 -63.30 17.80
C ALA A 30 -25.05 -61.93 18.44
N LEU A 31 -26.24 -61.81 19.02
CA LEU A 31 -26.66 -60.72 19.90
C LEU A 31 -25.93 -60.92 21.25
N GLY A 32 -25.26 -59.89 21.77
CA GLY A 32 -24.54 -59.95 23.03
C GLY A 32 -24.61 -58.61 23.77
N LEU A 33 -25.14 -58.68 24.99
CA LEU A 33 -25.55 -57.62 25.91
C LEU A 33 -24.50 -56.53 26.23
N CYS A 34 -25.04 -55.32 26.40
CA CYS A 34 -24.72 -54.26 27.36
C CYS A 34 -23.45 -54.43 28.23
N ALA A 35 -22.48 -53.54 28.02
CA ALA A 35 -21.67 -52.99 29.09
C ALA A 35 -21.42 -51.50 28.80
N ALA A 36 -22.03 -50.65 29.62
CA ALA A 36 -21.80 -49.22 29.63
C ALA A 36 -20.35 -48.95 30.07
N LEU A 37 -19.54 -48.40 29.17
CA LEU A 37 -18.23 -47.83 29.46
C LEU A 37 -18.28 -46.38 28.98
N GLY A 38 -18.10 -45.47 29.94
CA GLY A 38 -18.40 -44.04 29.80
C GLY A 38 -17.66 -43.38 28.65
N LEU A 39 -18.42 -42.67 27.81
CA LEU A 39 -17.87 -41.61 26.98
C LEU A 39 -17.39 -40.48 27.90
N THR A 40 -16.10 -40.45 28.22
CA THR A 40 -15.44 -39.15 28.39
C THR A 40 -15.30 -38.55 26.99
N CYS A 41 -16.28 -37.74 26.59
CA CYS A 41 -16.10 -36.79 25.50
C CYS A 41 -15.07 -35.74 25.95
N ALA A 42 -13.79 -36.09 25.91
CA ALA A 42 -12.74 -35.10 25.77
C ALA A 42 -12.88 -34.58 24.34
N GLY A 43 -13.76 -33.59 24.17
CA GLY A 43 -13.90 -32.85 22.93
C GLY A 43 -12.61 -32.10 22.69
N THR A 44 -11.65 -32.74 22.04
CA THR A 44 -10.59 -32.05 21.32
C THR A 44 -11.28 -31.29 20.20
N VAL A 45 -11.65 -30.03 20.49
CA VAL A 45 -11.95 -29.05 19.45
C VAL A 45 -10.63 -28.83 18.72
N LEU A 46 -10.35 -29.69 17.74
CA LEU A 46 -9.36 -29.44 16.73
C LEU A 46 -9.93 -28.31 15.90
N ALA A 47 -9.67 -27.07 16.32
CA ALA A 47 -9.92 -25.90 15.51
C ALA A 47 -9.04 -26.01 14.28
N VAL A 48 -9.56 -26.63 13.22
CA VAL A 48 -9.01 -26.49 11.88
C VAL A 48 -9.22 -25.02 11.55
N ARG A 49 -8.21 -24.19 11.83
CA ARG A 49 -8.13 -22.86 11.25
C ARG A 49 -8.05 -23.07 9.75
N ALA A 50 -9.17 -22.92 9.07
CA ALA A 50 -9.18 -22.73 7.63
C ALA A 50 -8.36 -21.46 7.37
N PHE A 51 -7.14 -21.63 6.87
CA PHE A 51 -6.38 -20.53 6.29
C PHE A 51 -7.03 -20.22 4.94
N ALA A 52 -8.07 -19.39 4.98
CA ALA A 52 -8.55 -18.72 3.78
C ALA A 52 -7.42 -17.82 3.26
N HIS A 53 -7.25 -17.76 1.94
CA HIS A 53 -6.45 -16.72 1.26
C HIS A 53 -7.15 -15.35 1.37
N GLY A 54 -7.57 -14.99 2.59
CA GLY A 54 -8.42 -13.87 2.96
C GLY A 54 -8.22 -13.49 4.43
N GLY A 55 -7.00 -13.69 4.94
CA GLY A 55 -6.65 -13.45 6.35
C GLY A 55 -6.34 -11.99 6.71
N TYR A 56 -6.08 -11.14 5.70
CA TYR A 56 -5.63 -9.76 5.89
C TYR A 56 -6.59 -8.73 5.27
N LEU A 57 -7.86 -9.09 5.07
CA LEU A 57 -8.87 -8.19 4.54
C LEU A 57 -10.01 -7.98 5.54
N ALA A 58 -10.49 -6.74 5.67
CA ALA A 58 -11.63 -6.36 6.49
C ALA A 58 -12.63 -5.52 5.69
N SER A 59 -13.94 -5.67 5.91
CA SER A 59 -14.95 -4.98 5.10
C SER A 59 -15.02 -3.45 5.32
N GLY A 60 -14.61 -2.96 6.50
CA GLY A 60 -14.78 -1.55 6.89
C GLY A 60 -16.25 -1.10 6.95
N ASP A 61 -16.47 0.21 6.94
CA ASP A 61 -17.78 0.85 6.79
C ASP A 61 -18.03 1.18 5.31
N PRO A 62 -18.99 0.52 4.64
CA PRO A 62 -19.25 0.71 3.22
C PRO A 62 -19.88 2.08 2.90
N LEU A 63 -20.54 2.73 3.86
CA LEU A 63 -21.17 4.04 3.63
C LEU A 63 -20.13 5.15 3.55
N THR A 64 -19.09 5.06 4.38
CA THR A 64 -18.05 6.08 4.48
C THR A 64 -16.78 5.73 3.73
N GLY A 65 -16.63 4.47 3.32
CA GLY A 65 -15.39 3.95 2.74
C GLY A 65 -14.24 4.00 3.74
N SER A 66 -14.51 3.73 5.03
CA SER A 66 -13.51 3.85 6.08
C SER A 66 -13.32 2.58 6.89
N TYR A 67 -12.10 2.35 7.36
CA TYR A 67 -11.76 1.24 8.23
C TYR A 67 -10.92 1.74 9.40
N ALA A 68 -11.35 1.43 10.62
CA ALA A 68 -10.57 1.63 11.83
C ALA A 68 -9.76 0.36 12.09
N GLU A 69 -8.44 0.46 11.93
CA GLU A 69 -7.56 -0.70 12.07
C GLU A 69 -7.41 -1.10 13.53
N LYS A 70 -7.50 -2.40 13.81
CA LYS A 70 -7.25 -2.90 15.16
C LYS A 70 -5.77 -2.77 15.47
N ALA A 71 -5.46 -2.25 16.65
CA ALA A 71 -4.07 -2.00 17.03
C ALA A 71 -3.19 -3.27 16.96
N ALA A 72 -3.75 -4.42 17.34
CA ALA A 72 -3.05 -5.70 17.32
C ALA A 72 -2.69 -6.18 15.91
N ASP A 73 -3.50 -5.87 14.90
CA ASP A 73 -3.26 -6.31 13.52
C ASP A 73 -2.07 -5.52 12.94
N GLY A 74 -2.10 -4.18 13.08
CA GLY A 74 -0.97 -3.34 12.69
C GLY A 74 0.31 -3.63 13.49
N ASP A 75 0.21 -3.84 14.80
CA ASP A 75 1.39 -4.21 15.62
C ASP A 75 2.00 -5.54 15.12
N ALA A 76 1.17 -6.55 14.80
CA ALA A 76 1.65 -7.82 14.25
C ALA A 76 2.27 -7.67 12.85
N ALA A 77 1.75 -6.78 12.00
CA ALA A 77 2.31 -6.50 10.69
C ALA A 77 3.70 -5.85 10.80
N ALA A 78 3.85 -4.88 11.71
CA ALA A 78 5.15 -4.27 11.99
C ALA A 78 6.16 -5.28 12.56
N ASP A 79 5.75 -6.14 13.49
CA ASP A 79 6.60 -7.19 14.03
C ASP A 79 7.04 -8.18 12.94
N ALA A 80 6.12 -8.55 12.03
CA ALA A 80 6.42 -9.40 10.88
C ALA A 80 7.48 -8.75 9.98
N LEU A 81 7.32 -7.48 9.62
CA LEU A 81 8.31 -6.73 8.83
C LEU A 81 9.67 -6.70 9.53
N LEU A 82 9.71 -6.27 10.80
CA LEU A 82 10.96 -6.10 11.55
C LEU A 82 11.63 -7.43 11.95
N SER A 83 10.93 -8.55 11.86
CA SER A 83 11.54 -9.89 11.98
C SER A 83 12.31 -10.32 10.73
N GLY A 84 12.07 -9.64 9.60
CA GLY A 84 12.76 -9.82 8.33
C GLY A 84 14.11 -9.07 8.27
N PRO A 85 14.58 -8.72 7.05
CA PRO A 85 15.88 -8.08 6.87
C PRO A 85 15.91 -6.58 7.23
N TYR A 86 14.78 -6.00 7.64
CA TYR A 86 14.63 -4.55 7.80
C TYR A 86 15.06 -4.07 9.19
N THR A 87 15.82 -2.98 9.25
CA THR A 87 16.38 -2.45 10.51
C THR A 87 16.04 -0.98 10.72
N GLU A 88 15.49 -0.64 11.90
CA GLU A 88 15.38 0.75 12.36
C GLU A 88 16.78 1.31 12.67
N ARG A 89 17.28 2.19 11.81
CA ARG A 89 18.50 2.97 12.05
C ARG A 89 18.17 4.45 11.94
N PRO A 90 17.87 5.14 13.06
CA PRO A 90 17.40 6.52 13.05
C PRO A 90 18.28 7.44 12.20
N ALA A 91 17.66 8.19 11.29
CA ALA A 91 18.34 9.27 10.59
C ALA A 91 18.80 10.35 11.60
N PRO A 92 19.88 11.09 11.30
CA PRO A 92 20.21 12.29 12.05
C PRO A 92 19.00 13.24 12.10
N PRO A 93 18.75 13.93 13.21
CA PRO A 93 17.67 14.90 13.31
C PRO A 93 17.78 15.91 12.17
N ARG A 94 16.74 16.03 11.33
CA ARG A 94 16.66 17.16 10.42
C ARG A 94 16.52 18.43 11.25
N ALA A 95 17.34 19.44 10.95
CA ALA A 95 17.10 20.78 11.46
C ALA A 95 15.80 21.29 10.81
N ILE A 96 14.67 21.03 11.48
CA ILE A 96 13.40 21.65 11.13
C ILE A 96 13.54 23.11 11.57
N THR A 97 14.04 23.95 10.66
CA THR A 97 14.07 25.39 10.90
C THR A 97 12.61 25.82 11.03
N ARG A 98 12.15 25.98 12.27
CA ARG A 98 10.89 26.68 12.54
C ARG A 98 11.04 28.05 11.90
N MET A 99 10.31 28.30 10.82
CA MET A 99 10.17 29.67 10.32
C MET A 99 9.47 30.47 11.42
N THR A 100 10.24 31.18 12.23
CA THR A 100 9.72 32.26 13.05
C THR A 100 9.16 33.31 12.10
N ALA A 101 7.86 33.60 12.23
CA ALA A 101 7.25 34.74 11.56
C ALA A 101 8.01 36.01 11.98
N GLY A 102 8.86 36.56 11.10
CA GLY A 102 9.57 37.80 11.39
C GLY A 102 10.96 38.01 10.78
N GLN A 103 11.53 37.10 9.99
CA GLN A 103 12.79 37.39 9.28
C GLN A 103 12.60 37.36 7.75
N GLU A 104 12.11 38.48 7.25
CA GLU A 104 12.19 38.87 5.85
C GLU A 104 13.60 39.41 5.57
N THR A 105 14.49 38.59 5.01
CA THR A 105 15.65 39.10 4.28
C THR A 105 16.03 38.18 3.12
N ALA A 106 16.26 38.84 1.98
CA ALA A 106 16.65 38.35 0.66
C ALA A 106 15.53 37.71 -0.18
N VAL A 107 15.05 38.48 -1.15
CA VAL A 107 14.36 37.97 -2.35
C VAL A 107 15.35 37.07 -3.10
N ARG A 108 15.44 35.80 -2.68
CA ARG A 108 16.01 34.74 -3.49
C ARG A 108 15.13 34.66 -4.73
N GLY A 109 15.70 34.96 -5.90
CA GLY A 109 14.99 34.77 -7.16
C GLY A 109 14.40 33.36 -7.21
N LYS A 110 13.19 33.21 -7.76
CA LYS A 110 12.50 31.92 -7.86
C LYS A 110 13.50 30.88 -8.37
N PRO A 111 13.82 29.81 -7.60
CA PRO A 111 14.72 28.77 -8.07
C PRO A 111 14.27 28.31 -9.45
N ALA A 112 15.21 28.21 -10.40
CA ALA A 112 14.90 27.70 -11.73
C ALA A 112 14.31 26.30 -11.59
N GLU A 113 13.20 26.06 -12.27
CA GLU A 113 12.55 24.77 -12.27
C GLU A 113 13.51 23.73 -12.86
N PRO A 114 13.71 22.57 -12.20
CA PRO A 114 14.64 21.59 -12.72
C PRO A 114 14.21 21.08 -14.10
N PRO A 115 15.17 20.70 -14.97
CA PRO A 115 14.85 20.25 -16.31
C PRO A 115 14.03 18.96 -16.30
N VAL A 116 13.26 18.78 -17.38
CA VAL A 116 12.59 17.52 -17.75
C VAL A 116 13.64 16.42 -17.90
N SER A 117 13.29 15.19 -17.52
CA SER A 117 14.16 14.03 -17.67
C SER A 117 14.47 13.75 -19.15
N GLN A 118 15.72 13.41 -19.46
CA GLN A 118 16.14 12.99 -20.79
C GLN A 118 17.05 11.75 -20.68
N PRO A 119 16.61 10.57 -21.18
CA PRO A 119 15.29 10.28 -21.76
C PRO A 119 14.14 10.43 -20.73
N LEU A 120 12.89 10.41 -21.21
CA LEU A 120 11.69 10.32 -20.36
C LEU A 120 11.56 8.91 -19.78
N GLN A 121 12.47 8.60 -18.87
CA GLN A 121 12.60 7.33 -18.18
C GLN A 121 12.92 7.62 -16.71
N ALA A 122 12.20 6.97 -15.80
CA ALA A 122 12.51 7.02 -14.38
C ALA A 122 13.87 6.37 -14.11
N ALA A 123 14.65 7.02 -13.25
CA ALA A 123 15.98 6.58 -12.85
C ALA A 123 16.10 6.58 -11.33
N PRO A 124 17.05 5.80 -10.75
CA PRO A 124 17.34 5.84 -9.33
C PRO A 124 17.50 7.28 -8.83
N THR A 125 16.93 7.58 -7.67
CA THR A 125 16.92 8.93 -7.13
C THR A 125 17.33 8.95 -5.66
N ALA A 126 17.67 10.13 -5.16
CA ALA A 126 17.92 10.33 -3.75
C ALA A 126 16.63 10.10 -2.94
N VAL A 127 16.80 9.43 -1.80
CA VAL A 127 15.73 9.15 -0.83
C VAL A 127 15.10 10.46 -0.34
N SER A 128 13.77 10.51 -0.36
CA SER A 128 12.99 11.60 0.23
C SER A 128 12.45 11.16 1.59
N ALA A 129 12.57 12.01 2.61
CA ALA A 129 12.15 11.67 3.98
C ALA A 129 10.65 11.33 4.12
N PRO A 130 9.70 12.08 3.55
CA PRO A 130 8.26 11.77 3.69
C PRO A 130 7.78 10.65 2.76
N ILE A 131 8.59 10.16 1.82
CA ILE A 131 8.17 9.17 0.82
C ILE A 131 8.77 7.82 1.20
N GLY A 132 8.00 6.75 1.05
CA GLY A 132 8.48 5.41 1.34
C GLY A 132 7.59 4.32 0.76
N PRO A 133 8.07 3.07 0.74
CA PRO A 133 7.26 1.91 0.43
C PRO A 133 6.15 1.74 1.49
N LEU A 134 5.04 1.23 1.00
CA LEU A 134 3.97 0.61 1.74
C LEU A 134 4.14 -0.89 1.59
N PHE A 135 4.41 -1.56 2.69
CA PHE A 135 4.54 -3.01 2.78
C PHE A 135 3.20 -3.65 3.15
N SER A 136 3.00 -4.91 2.74
CA SER A 136 1.94 -5.81 3.19
C SER A 136 2.52 -7.15 3.68
N PRO A 137 3.28 -7.19 4.79
CA PRO A 137 3.92 -8.42 5.25
C PRO A 137 2.91 -9.54 5.49
N GLY A 138 3.23 -10.72 4.98
CA GLY A 138 2.37 -11.89 5.08
C GLY A 138 2.34 -12.69 3.79
N ASN A 139 1.58 -13.78 3.78
CA ASN A 139 1.37 -14.59 2.58
C ASN A 139 0.00 -14.26 1.96
N ASP A 140 -0.25 -12.98 1.67
CA ASP A 140 -1.46 -12.52 0.98
C ASP A 140 -1.36 -12.62 -0.56
N GLY A 141 -0.17 -12.95 -1.07
CA GLY A 141 0.07 -13.13 -2.50
C GLY A 141 0.68 -11.90 -3.18
N ASP A 142 0.85 -10.81 -2.45
CA ASP A 142 1.58 -9.63 -2.90
C ASP A 142 3.06 -9.72 -2.54
N ALA A 143 3.89 -8.92 -3.21
CA ALA A 143 5.26 -8.71 -2.73
C ALA A 143 5.21 -8.01 -1.37
N ASP A 144 6.14 -8.33 -0.46
CA ASP A 144 6.16 -7.72 0.88
C ASP A 144 6.14 -6.18 0.79
N HIS A 145 6.81 -5.62 -0.22
CA HIS A 145 6.64 -4.24 -0.67
C HIS A 145 5.78 -4.24 -1.94
N HIS A 146 4.57 -3.67 -1.89
CA HIS A 146 3.63 -3.71 -3.02
C HIS A 146 3.24 -2.32 -3.55
N CYS A 147 3.43 -1.26 -2.75
CA CYS A 147 3.06 0.11 -3.13
C CYS A 147 4.03 1.15 -2.54
N THR A 148 3.83 2.41 -2.91
CA THR A 148 4.49 3.60 -2.37
C THR A 148 3.46 4.51 -1.69
N ALA A 149 3.90 5.28 -0.70
CA ALA A 149 3.08 6.30 -0.06
C ALA A 149 3.91 7.53 0.33
N SER A 150 3.22 8.63 0.66
CA SER A 150 3.87 9.87 1.09
C SER A 150 3.16 10.53 2.27
N VAL A 151 3.94 11.04 3.22
CA VAL A 151 3.42 11.87 4.32
C VAL A 151 2.95 13.21 3.78
N VAL A 152 1.70 13.56 4.08
CA VAL A 152 1.08 14.82 3.69
C VAL A 152 0.67 15.62 4.91
N HIS A 153 0.79 16.95 4.80
CA HIS A 153 0.54 17.83 5.93
C HIS A 153 -0.90 17.66 6.44
N SER A 154 -1.04 17.58 7.76
CA SER A 154 -2.33 17.54 8.45
C SER A 154 -2.22 18.17 9.83
N ALA A 155 -3.34 18.60 10.41
CA ALA A 155 -3.35 19.18 11.77
C ALA A 155 -2.83 18.17 12.82
N THR A 156 -3.13 16.88 12.62
CA THR A 156 -2.74 15.76 13.48
C THR A 156 -1.35 15.21 13.16
N ARG A 157 -0.70 15.67 12.07
CA ARG A 157 0.68 15.33 11.66
C ARG A 157 0.93 13.83 11.48
N ASP A 158 -0.11 13.08 11.16
CA ASP A 158 -0.13 11.62 11.11
C ASP A 158 -0.74 11.08 9.81
N LEU A 159 -0.83 11.91 8.76
CA LEU A 159 -1.53 11.57 7.53
C LEU A 159 -0.57 11.17 6.40
N VAL A 160 -0.92 10.08 5.72
CA VAL A 160 -0.23 9.54 4.56
C VAL A 160 -1.22 9.44 3.40
N VAL A 161 -0.77 9.72 2.17
CA VAL A 161 -1.52 9.54 0.92
C VAL A 161 -0.91 8.42 0.08
N THR A 162 -1.74 7.63 -0.58
CA THR A 162 -1.39 6.56 -1.52
C THR A 162 -2.56 6.31 -2.47
N ALA A 163 -2.47 5.32 -3.37
CA ALA A 163 -3.57 4.90 -4.23
C ALA A 163 -4.58 4.04 -3.44
N ALA A 164 -5.85 4.01 -3.86
CA ALA A 164 -6.86 3.23 -3.15
C ALA A 164 -6.71 1.72 -3.39
N HIS A 165 -6.27 1.29 -4.58
CA HIS A 165 -5.96 -0.12 -4.86
C HIS A 165 -4.83 -0.67 -3.96
N CYS A 166 -3.94 0.20 -3.47
CA CYS A 166 -2.87 -0.19 -2.54
C CYS A 166 -3.40 -0.63 -1.17
N VAL A 167 -4.61 -0.24 -0.78
CA VAL A 167 -5.14 -0.48 0.56
C VAL A 167 -6.49 -1.19 0.57
N TYR A 168 -7.14 -1.29 -0.58
CA TYR A 168 -8.45 -1.92 -0.72
C TYR A 168 -8.51 -2.83 -1.94
N ASP A 169 -8.73 -4.12 -1.70
CA ASP A 169 -8.99 -5.14 -2.72
C ASP A 169 -10.16 -6.03 -2.33
N GLY A 170 -11.39 -5.57 -2.62
CA GLY A 170 -12.63 -6.20 -2.12
C GLY A 170 -12.81 -6.12 -0.59
N GLY A 171 -11.84 -5.52 0.11
CA GLY A 171 -11.78 -5.28 1.53
C GLY A 171 -10.51 -4.48 1.86
N PHE A 172 -10.49 -3.83 3.01
CA PHE A 172 -9.34 -3.10 3.53
C PHE A 172 -8.24 -4.04 3.98
N ARG A 173 -7.01 -3.81 3.50
CA ARG A 173 -5.82 -4.53 3.97
C ARG A 173 -5.56 -4.23 5.44
N THR A 174 -5.26 -5.27 6.22
CA THR A 174 -5.06 -5.20 7.68
C THR A 174 -3.62 -5.51 8.09
N ASN A 175 -2.70 -5.60 7.14
CA ASN A 175 -1.30 -5.91 7.34
C ASN A 175 -0.38 -4.83 6.74
N LEU A 176 -0.82 -3.58 6.71
CA LEU A 176 -0.05 -2.52 6.06
C LEU A 176 1.02 -1.93 6.99
N VAL A 177 2.22 -1.70 6.45
CA VAL A 177 3.31 -1.01 7.15
C VAL A 177 3.95 0.01 6.22
N PHE A 178 3.93 1.28 6.61
CA PHE A 178 4.59 2.37 5.89
C PHE A 178 5.98 2.65 6.47
N ALA A 179 6.99 2.76 5.61
CA ALA A 179 8.36 3.04 6.02
C ALA A 179 8.94 4.28 5.29
N PRO A 180 8.74 5.50 5.82
CA PRO A 180 9.25 6.70 5.20
C PRO A 180 10.78 6.71 5.14
N GLY A 181 11.33 7.21 4.04
CA GLY A 181 12.75 7.33 3.80
C GLY A 181 13.49 5.99 3.69
N TYR A 182 12.76 4.90 3.45
CA TYR A 182 13.34 3.57 3.29
C TYR A 182 14.47 3.55 2.24
N HIS A 183 15.52 2.79 2.52
CA HIS A 183 16.55 2.43 1.55
C HIS A 183 17.38 1.25 2.05
N ASP A 184 17.70 0.30 1.16
CA ASP A 184 18.72 -0.73 1.42
C ASP A 184 18.53 -1.50 2.74
N GLY A 185 17.30 -1.91 3.05
CA GLY A 185 16.95 -2.61 4.31
C GLY A 185 16.84 -1.69 5.53
N VAL A 186 17.04 -0.38 5.38
CA VAL A 186 17.03 0.59 6.47
C VAL A 186 15.73 1.38 6.48
N VAL A 187 15.08 1.44 7.64
CA VAL A 187 13.87 2.25 7.90
C VAL A 187 14.23 3.42 8.83
N PRO A 188 14.78 4.54 8.29
CA PRO A 188 15.46 5.54 9.11
C PRO A 188 14.53 6.44 9.92
N TYR A 189 13.25 6.49 9.58
CA TYR A 189 12.20 7.17 10.35
C TYR A 189 11.27 6.14 11.04
N GLY A 190 11.75 4.90 11.14
CA GLY A 190 11.07 3.69 11.60
C GLY A 190 9.82 3.34 10.81
N VAL A 191 9.03 2.42 11.37
CA VAL A 191 7.83 1.89 10.72
C VAL A 191 6.55 2.47 11.32
N TRP A 192 5.52 2.58 10.47
CA TRP A 192 4.25 3.22 10.80
C TRP A 192 3.11 2.36 10.30
N VAL A 193 2.12 2.10 11.15
CA VAL A 193 0.98 1.24 10.82
C VAL A 193 -0.29 2.08 10.78
N PRO A 194 -1.26 1.77 9.91
CA PRO A 194 -2.49 2.52 9.90
C PRO A 194 -3.26 2.33 11.21
N SER A 195 -3.96 3.38 11.58
CA SER A 195 -4.98 3.42 12.63
C SER A 195 -6.37 3.64 12.02
N ARG A 196 -6.39 4.32 10.87
CA ARG A 196 -7.58 4.52 10.06
C ARG A 196 -7.20 4.60 8.59
N ILE A 197 -7.95 3.92 7.74
CA ILE A 197 -7.86 3.98 6.28
C ILE A 197 -9.16 4.58 5.75
N VAL A 198 -9.07 5.50 4.80
CA VAL A 198 -10.23 6.09 4.13
C VAL A 198 -10.02 6.07 2.61
N VAL A 199 -10.97 5.46 1.91
CA VAL A 199 -11.11 5.48 0.44
C VAL A 199 -12.42 6.16 0.06
N ASP A 200 -12.61 6.50 -1.22
CA ASP A 200 -13.93 6.89 -1.70
C ASP A 200 -14.85 5.65 -1.80
N PRO A 201 -16.12 5.71 -1.35
CA PRO A 201 -17.05 4.60 -1.52
C PRO A 201 -17.20 4.12 -2.97
N ARG A 202 -17.00 5.01 -3.96
CA ARG A 202 -17.06 4.64 -5.38
C ARG A 202 -15.89 3.76 -5.81
N TRP A 203 -14.72 3.95 -5.22
CA TRP A 203 -13.62 3.00 -5.37
C TRP A 203 -13.98 1.65 -4.77
N ALA A 204 -14.46 1.63 -3.53
CA ALA A 204 -14.78 0.39 -2.82
C ALA A 204 -15.89 -0.44 -3.50
N ASP A 205 -16.88 0.23 -4.09
CA ASP A 205 -18.04 -0.41 -4.72
C ASP A 205 -17.73 -0.96 -6.12
N ARG A 206 -17.03 -0.17 -6.95
CA ARG A 206 -16.90 -0.48 -8.40
C ARG A 206 -15.53 -0.19 -9.00
N ARG A 207 -14.50 0.06 -8.17
CA ARG A 207 -13.16 0.46 -8.60
C ARG A 207 -13.18 1.63 -9.58
N ASP A 208 -13.92 2.68 -9.21
CA ASP A 208 -13.98 3.92 -9.99
C ASP A 208 -12.60 4.60 -10.04
N GLU A 209 -11.96 4.58 -11.21
CA GLU A 209 -10.60 5.07 -11.45
C GLU A 209 -10.41 6.58 -11.19
N ASP A 210 -11.49 7.37 -11.22
CA ASP A 210 -11.48 8.78 -10.81
C ASP A 210 -11.35 8.96 -9.29
N HIS A 211 -11.40 7.86 -8.53
CA HIS A 211 -11.35 7.85 -7.06
C HIS A 211 -10.32 6.88 -6.49
N ASP A 212 -9.28 6.52 -7.25
CA ASP A 212 -8.16 5.68 -6.81
C ASP A 212 -7.15 6.44 -5.93
N VAL A 213 -7.64 6.98 -4.81
CA VAL A 213 -6.83 7.67 -3.81
C VAL A 213 -7.27 7.22 -2.42
N ALA A 214 -6.30 6.97 -1.55
CA ALA A 214 -6.52 6.69 -0.14
C ALA A 214 -5.74 7.65 0.76
N PHE A 215 -6.31 7.91 1.93
CA PHE A 215 -5.60 8.54 3.02
C PHE A 215 -5.60 7.65 4.25
N LEU A 216 -4.45 7.58 4.91
CA LEU A 216 -4.20 6.74 6.06
C LEU A 216 -3.75 7.63 7.21
N ARG A 217 -4.43 7.53 8.36
CA ARG A 217 -3.87 8.02 9.62
C ARG A 217 -2.98 6.94 10.20
N VAL A 218 -1.72 7.25 10.45
CA VAL A 218 -0.72 6.27 10.89
C VAL A 218 -0.25 6.52 12.31
N ARG A 219 0.26 5.46 12.95
CA ARG A 219 0.82 5.51 14.31
C ARG A 219 2.07 4.65 14.38
N ARG A 220 2.88 4.87 15.42
CA ARG A 220 3.94 3.92 15.80
C ARG A 220 3.31 2.60 16.26
N PRO A 221 3.84 1.44 15.86
CA PRO A 221 3.47 0.17 16.47
C PRO A 221 3.93 0.10 17.93
N ARG A 222 3.28 -0.75 18.72
CA ARG A 222 3.58 -0.91 20.16
C ARG A 222 5.07 -1.26 20.37
N GLY A 223 5.69 -0.62 21.36
CA GLY A 223 7.09 -0.89 21.71
C GLY A 223 8.12 -0.24 20.77
N SER A 224 7.68 0.52 19.77
CA SER A 224 8.57 1.22 18.84
C SER A 224 8.62 2.73 19.14
N GLY A 225 9.84 3.27 19.31
CA GLY A 225 10.06 4.70 19.51
C GLY A 225 9.35 5.31 20.73
N PRO A 226 9.42 6.65 20.91
CA PRO A 226 8.68 7.35 21.96
C PRO A 226 7.16 7.35 21.71
N ALA A 227 6.37 7.20 22.78
CA ALA A 227 4.93 7.32 22.70
C ALA A 227 4.50 8.72 22.21
N GLY A 228 3.48 8.78 21.34
CA GLY A 228 2.96 10.04 20.81
C GLY A 228 3.83 10.70 19.73
N GLN A 229 4.89 10.04 19.27
CA GLN A 229 5.66 10.48 18.10
C GLN A 229 4.76 10.47 16.85
N ARG A 230 4.87 11.53 16.05
CA ARG A 230 4.07 11.73 14.84
C ARG A 230 4.98 11.72 13.62
N VAL A 231 4.53 11.10 12.53
CA VAL A 231 5.39 10.84 11.38
C VAL A 231 5.93 12.14 10.77
N GLU A 232 5.08 13.15 10.61
CA GLU A 232 5.47 14.44 10.03
C GLU A 232 6.50 15.19 10.89
N ASP A 233 6.56 14.97 12.21
CA ASP A 233 7.59 15.60 13.05
C ASP A 233 9.00 15.03 12.78
N LEU A 234 9.09 13.84 12.18
CA LEU A 234 10.37 13.21 11.80
C LEU A 234 10.72 13.43 10.35
N THR A 235 9.72 13.33 9.47
CA THR A 235 9.93 13.30 8.02
C THR A 235 9.77 14.66 7.36
N GLY A 236 9.15 15.63 8.07
CA GLY A 236 8.42 16.70 7.39
C GLY A 236 7.18 16.14 6.68
N ALA A 237 6.49 16.96 5.92
CA ALA A 237 5.35 16.51 5.13
C ALA A 237 5.25 17.29 3.83
N GLU A 238 4.81 16.59 2.79
CA GLU A 238 4.44 17.22 1.54
C GLU A 238 3.18 18.09 1.73
N ARG A 239 3.11 19.22 1.03
CA ARG A 239 1.82 19.93 0.91
C ARG A 239 0.90 19.13 -0.01
N ILE A 240 -0.40 19.40 0.03
CA ILE A 240 -1.36 18.86 -0.92
C ILE A 240 -2.08 20.01 -1.63
N ARG A 241 -2.30 19.87 -2.94
CA ARG A 241 -3.06 20.83 -3.74
C ARG A 241 -4.20 20.13 -4.45
N PHE A 242 -5.41 20.64 -4.23
CA PHE A 242 -6.61 20.22 -4.94
C PHE A 242 -6.87 21.10 -6.16
N SER A 243 -7.59 20.54 -7.12
CA SER A 243 -7.88 21.12 -8.43
C SER A 243 -6.63 21.67 -9.12
N PRO A 244 -5.54 20.87 -9.23
CA PRO A 244 -4.35 21.32 -9.94
C PRO A 244 -4.70 21.57 -11.42
N PRO A 245 -4.22 22.66 -12.03
CA PRO A 245 -4.28 22.80 -13.48
C PRO A 245 -3.41 21.72 -14.14
N GLY A 246 -3.74 21.34 -15.37
CA GLY A 246 -2.80 20.63 -16.23
C GLY A 246 -1.62 21.54 -16.64
N GLY A 247 -0.55 20.94 -17.16
CA GLY A 247 0.63 21.67 -17.62
C GLY A 247 1.62 22.00 -16.50
N LEU A 248 1.47 21.41 -15.30
CA LEU A 248 2.42 21.63 -14.20
C LEU A 248 3.66 20.74 -14.40
N PRO A 249 4.87 21.31 -14.26
CA PRO A 249 6.06 20.48 -14.16
C PRO A 249 6.02 19.67 -12.87
N THR A 250 6.20 18.37 -13.04
CA THR A 250 5.93 17.36 -12.02
C THR A 250 7.14 16.45 -11.90
N ARG A 251 7.56 16.21 -10.66
CA ARG A 251 8.48 15.12 -10.30
C ARG A 251 7.65 14.01 -9.68
N THR A 252 7.66 12.84 -10.30
CA THR A 252 7.04 11.65 -9.73
C THR A 252 8.10 10.79 -9.08
N VAL A 253 7.82 10.27 -7.88
CA VAL A 253 8.73 9.39 -7.11
C VAL A 253 7.98 8.12 -6.73
N GLY A 254 8.60 6.96 -6.92
CA GLY A 254 8.04 5.67 -6.57
C GLY A 254 9.12 4.70 -6.09
N TYR A 255 8.74 3.72 -5.28
CA TYR A 255 9.59 2.60 -4.90
C TYR A 255 9.15 1.37 -5.71
N PRO A 256 10.00 0.83 -6.61
CA PRO A 256 9.73 -0.44 -7.28
C PRO A 256 9.76 -1.63 -6.30
N ASP A 257 8.90 -2.63 -6.48
CA ASP A 257 8.86 -3.84 -5.64
C ASP A 257 10.11 -4.73 -5.80
N ASP A 258 10.82 -4.59 -6.92
CA ASP A 258 12.04 -5.32 -7.26
C ASP A 258 13.34 -4.64 -6.80
N ARG A 259 13.25 -3.52 -6.06
CA ARG A 259 14.41 -2.70 -5.65
C ARG A 259 14.27 -2.13 -4.25
N GLU A 260 15.43 -1.89 -3.63
CA GLU A 260 15.52 -1.33 -2.28
C GLU A 260 15.67 0.20 -2.26
N THR A 261 15.55 0.88 -3.42
CA THR A 261 15.75 2.32 -3.55
C THR A 261 14.72 2.95 -4.49
N PRO A 262 14.36 4.23 -4.30
CA PRO A 262 13.34 4.88 -5.11
C PRO A 262 13.85 5.24 -6.50
N VAL A 263 12.91 5.33 -7.45
CA VAL A 263 13.10 5.93 -8.76
C VAL A 263 12.34 7.24 -8.87
N SER A 264 12.78 8.14 -9.73
CA SER A 264 12.00 9.33 -10.08
C SER A 264 12.15 9.72 -11.53
N CYS A 265 11.14 10.43 -12.03
CA CYS A 265 11.17 11.10 -13.31
C CYS A 265 10.58 12.50 -13.21
N ARG A 266 10.96 13.38 -14.15
CA ARG A 266 10.41 14.72 -14.30
C ARG A 266 9.85 14.91 -15.70
N ASN A 267 8.58 15.28 -15.76
CA ASN A 267 7.92 15.73 -16.98
C ASN A 267 6.74 16.66 -16.59
N THR A 268 5.92 17.03 -17.55
CA THR A 268 4.72 17.84 -17.33
C THR A 268 3.49 16.93 -17.26
N THR A 269 2.59 17.16 -16.31
CA THR A 269 1.29 16.47 -16.28
C THR A 269 0.31 17.12 -17.24
N THR A 270 -0.56 16.32 -17.87
CA THR A 270 -1.72 16.82 -18.61
C THR A 270 -2.99 16.42 -17.88
N ALA A 271 -3.99 17.31 -17.84
CA ALA A 271 -5.27 17.04 -17.18
C ALA A 271 -6.30 16.61 -18.22
N GLY A 272 -6.97 15.49 -17.96
CA GLY A 272 -8.09 14.97 -18.73
C GLY A 272 -9.40 15.02 -17.94
N SER A 273 -10.41 14.27 -18.39
CA SER A 273 -11.66 14.11 -17.66
C SER A 273 -11.43 13.23 -16.44
N GLY A 274 -11.27 13.82 -15.25
CA GLY A 274 -11.12 13.07 -14.00
C GLY A 274 -9.72 12.54 -13.71
N GLN A 275 -8.78 12.66 -14.66
CA GLN A 275 -7.45 12.07 -14.58
C GLN A 275 -6.32 13.08 -14.83
N LEU A 276 -5.14 12.82 -14.27
CA LEU A 276 -3.86 13.38 -14.69
C LEU A 276 -3.06 12.31 -15.42
N ARG A 277 -2.47 12.67 -16.55
CA ARG A 277 -1.55 11.83 -17.31
C ARG A 277 -0.12 12.35 -17.16
N PHE A 278 0.83 11.45 -16.91
CA PHE A 278 2.25 11.72 -16.76
C PHE A 278 3.07 10.78 -17.65
N ASP A 279 3.55 11.31 -18.77
CA ASP A 279 4.36 10.53 -19.71
C ASP A 279 5.80 10.43 -19.22
N CYS A 280 6.15 9.31 -18.61
CA CYS A 280 7.53 8.94 -18.35
C CYS A 280 7.60 7.45 -18.00
N ALA A 281 8.35 6.70 -18.79
CA ALA A 281 8.49 5.27 -18.62
C ALA A 281 9.22 4.89 -17.32
N GLY A 282 9.11 3.63 -16.89
CA GLY A 282 9.94 3.08 -15.81
C GLY A 282 9.38 3.21 -14.40
N PHE A 283 8.07 3.28 -14.26
CA PHE A 283 7.38 3.13 -12.98
C PHE A 283 6.72 1.74 -12.92
N PRO A 284 7.49 0.66 -12.61
CA PRO A 284 6.95 -0.70 -12.53
C PRO A 284 6.09 -0.88 -11.26
N ASN A 285 5.63 -2.13 -11.03
CA ASN A 285 4.98 -2.54 -9.78
C ASN A 285 5.74 -2.07 -8.53
N GLY A 286 5.01 -1.81 -7.44
CA GLY A 286 5.51 -1.13 -6.24
C GLY A 286 5.39 0.39 -6.30
N THR A 287 5.48 1.00 -7.49
CA THR A 287 5.48 2.47 -7.60
C THR A 287 4.11 3.11 -7.43
N SER A 288 3.03 2.33 -7.53
CA SER A 288 1.65 2.75 -7.24
C SER A 288 1.54 3.50 -5.92
N GLY A 289 0.74 4.56 -5.88
CA GLY A 289 0.63 5.47 -4.75
C GLY A 289 1.79 6.47 -4.61
N GLY A 290 2.84 6.34 -5.42
CA GLY A 290 3.96 7.27 -5.45
C GLY A 290 3.53 8.70 -5.79
N PRO A 291 3.99 9.74 -5.06
CA PRO A 291 3.48 11.10 -5.23
C PRO A 291 3.94 11.75 -6.53
N MET A 292 3.01 12.44 -7.19
CA MET A 292 3.27 13.42 -8.25
C MET A 292 3.46 14.80 -7.61
N LEU A 293 4.71 15.25 -7.50
CA LEU A 293 5.11 16.45 -6.78
C LEU A 293 5.33 17.64 -7.71
N THR A 294 4.80 18.79 -7.31
CA THR A 294 5.08 20.10 -7.92
C THR A 294 5.78 21.00 -6.90
N ALA A 295 6.41 22.08 -7.35
CA ALA A 295 7.03 23.09 -6.48
C ALA A 295 7.96 22.49 -5.40
N VAL A 296 8.80 21.53 -5.80
CA VAL A 296 9.78 20.88 -4.92
C VAL A 296 10.84 21.90 -4.51
N ASP A 297 10.94 22.14 -3.21
CA ASP A 297 11.92 23.00 -2.59
C ASP A 297 13.30 22.30 -2.63
N PRO A 298 14.34 22.93 -3.20
CA PRO A 298 15.63 22.29 -3.39
C PRO A 298 16.41 22.11 -2.07
N ASP A 299 16.11 22.87 -1.03
CA ASP A 299 16.82 22.84 0.25
C ASP A 299 16.24 21.74 1.15
N THR A 300 14.91 21.60 1.15
CA THR A 300 14.22 20.62 2.01
C THR A 300 13.91 19.30 1.30
N GLY A 301 13.76 19.33 -0.02
CA GLY A 301 13.26 18.22 -0.84
C GLY A 301 11.75 18.04 -0.80
N LEU A 302 11.02 18.85 -0.02
CA LEU A 302 9.55 18.83 0.09
C LEU A 302 8.92 19.64 -1.04
N GLY A 303 7.81 19.16 -1.58
CA GLY A 303 6.99 19.80 -2.60
C GLY A 303 5.51 19.82 -2.24
N THR A 304 4.69 19.70 -3.28
CA THR A 304 3.24 19.71 -3.21
C THR A 304 2.69 18.57 -4.04
N VAL A 305 2.04 17.60 -3.38
CA VAL A 305 1.33 16.49 -4.02
C VAL A 305 0.12 17.05 -4.77
N THR A 306 0.07 16.76 -6.07
CA THR A 306 -1.07 17.06 -6.95
C THR A 306 -1.76 15.80 -7.49
N GLY A 307 -1.18 14.64 -7.23
CA GLY A 307 -1.65 13.31 -7.62
C GLY A 307 -0.77 12.23 -7.01
N VAL A 308 -1.20 10.99 -7.14
CA VAL A 308 -0.43 9.76 -6.83
C VAL A 308 -0.51 8.81 -8.02
N ILE A 309 0.53 8.02 -8.30
CA ILE A 309 0.46 6.97 -9.35
C ILE A 309 -0.72 6.06 -9.02
N GLY A 310 -1.69 5.99 -9.93
CA GLY A 310 -2.95 5.27 -9.75
C GLY A 310 -3.93 5.70 -10.83
N GLY A 311 -5.21 5.66 -10.54
CA GLY A 311 -6.24 6.14 -11.47
C GLY A 311 -6.50 5.17 -12.61
N LEU A 312 -6.57 5.68 -13.85
CA LEU A 312 -6.82 4.85 -15.03
C LEU A 312 -5.81 3.68 -15.10
N ASP A 313 -6.34 2.48 -15.31
CA ASP A 313 -5.58 1.22 -15.32
C ASP A 313 -4.71 1.01 -14.05
N GLU A 314 -5.20 1.48 -12.89
CA GLU A 314 -4.54 1.37 -11.57
C GLU A 314 -3.12 1.97 -11.51
N GLY A 315 -2.80 2.87 -12.43
CA GLY A 315 -1.47 3.50 -12.50
C GLY A 315 -0.95 3.67 -13.91
N GLY A 316 -1.53 2.99 -14.91
CA GLY A 316 -1.18 3.13 -16.32
C GLY A 316 -0.40 1.96 -16.88
N ASP A 317 0.60 2.24 -17.72
CA ASP A 317 1.39 1.25 -18.46
C ASP A 317 2.90 1.52 -18.36
N ASP A 318 3.70 0.77 -19.14
CA ASP A 318 5.17 0.86 -19.14
C ASP A 318 5.72 2.24 -19.50
N GLU A 319 4.94 3.08 -20.21
CA GLU A 319 5.35 4.39 -20.73
C GLU A 319 4.68 5.57 -20.01
N THR A 320 3.49 5.34 -19.47
CA THR A 320 2.60 6.39 -18.96
C THR A 320 2.09 6.04 -17.58
N SER A 321 2.26 6.96 -16.63
CA SER A 321 1.55 6.88 -15.36
C SER A 321 0.32 7.77 -15.33
N TYR A 322 -0.75 7.31 -14.67
CA TYR A 322 -1.94 8.11 -14.39
C TYR A 322 -2.07 8.48 -12.91
N SER A 323 -3.01 9.37 -12.64
CA SER A 323 -3.50 9.67 -11.30
C SER A 323 -4.95 10.13 -11.40
N SER A 324 -5.80 9.73 -10.44
CA SER A 324 -7.06 10.44 -10.25
C SER A 324 -6.80 11.93 -10.05
N TRP A 325 -7.55 12.78 -10.74
CA TRP A 325 -7.43 14.23 -10.58
C TRP A 325 -7.92 14.63 -9.18
N PHE A 326 -7.09 15.36 -8.43
CA PHE A 326 -7.39 15.78 -7.05
C PHE A 326 -8.47 16.88 -6.99
N GLY A 327 -9.64 16.62 -7.55
CA GLY A 327 -10.80 17.51 -7.60
C GLY A 327 -11.55 17.63 -6.26
N PRO A 328 -12.78 18.17 -6.28
CA PRO A 328 -13.60 18.36 -5.08
C PRO A 328 -13.82 17.08 -4.26
N ASP A 329 -13.91 15.93 -4.93
CA ASP A 329 -14.15 14.64 -4.31
C ASP A 329 -12.95 14.16 -3.48
N ILE A 330 -11.74 14.23 -4.06
CA ILE A 330 -10.50 13.91 -3.33
C ILE A 330 -10.24 14.93 -2.22
N ALA A 331 -10.59 16.20 -2.43
CA ALA A 331 -10.56 17.20 -1.37
C ALA A 331 -11.53 16.86 -0.21
N ALA A 332 -12.70 16.32 -0.52
CA ALA A 332 -13.64 15.84 0.49
C ALA A 332 -13.11 14.60 1.22
N LEU A 333 -12.49 13.66 0.50
CA LEU A 333 -11.84 12.50 1.07
C LEU A 333 -10.73 12.89 2.07
N TYR A 334 -9.84 13.82 1.69
CA TYR A 334 -8.81 14.37 2.59
C TYR A 334 -9.43 15.00 3.85
N ARG A 335 -10.51 15.78 3.73
CA ARG A 335 -11.22 16.34 4.89
C ARG A 335 -11.78 15.24 5.79
N ARG A 336 -12.39 14.19 5.24
CA ARG A 336 -12.87 13.04 6.04
C ARG A 336 -11.76 12.33 6.78
N ALA A 337 -10.58 12.23 6.17
CA ALA A 337 -9.42 11.57 6.77
C ALA A 337 -8.79 12.41 7.90
N THR A 338 -8.91 13.74 7.84
CA THR A 338 -8.34 14.68 8.81
C THR A 338 -9.30 15.07 9.94
N THR A 339 -10.59 14.78 9.83
CA THR A 339 -11.51 14.86 10.97
C THR A 339 -11.31 13.66 11.90
N ASP A 340 -11.16 13.92 13.20
CA ASP A 340 -11.27 12.86 14.21
C ASP A 340 -12.65 12.19 14.04
N GLY A 341 -12.64 10.86 13.94
CA GLY A 341 -13.88 10.10 13.89
C GLY A 341 -14.65 10.37 15.19
N ALA A 342 -15.76 11.09 15.08
CA ALA A 342 -16.71 11.28 16.17
C ALA A 342 -17.36 9.95 16.56
#